data_AF-A0A4Q5NWS7-F1
#
_entry.id   AF-A0A4Q5NWS7-F1
#
_cell.length_a   1.000
_cell.length_b   1.000
_cell.length_c   1.000
_cell.angle_alpha   90.00
_cell.angle_beta   90.00
_cell.angle_gamma   90.00
#
_symmetry.space_group_name_H-M   'P 1'
#
loop_
_entity.id
_entity.type
_entity.pdbx_description
1 polymer ?
#
loop_
_entity_poly.entity_id
_entity_poly.type
_entity_poly.pdbx_seq_one_letter_code
_entity_poly.pdbx_strand_id
1 'polypeptide(L)'
;MQRTILSLTLSLLSLPVLSYAQDLPTPSPTKSPLPTATVTPESAQQMANRVLKETSKIRHLSIKSQVKTDVKTNAQIAKAMADQMQRNPNADGIKAVNLYLRQLGFAPKNYDMQKSYARMLGEQTAGYYDNRTKAFTTSSRVNPLELETIMSHELTHALQDQHFDLRTFKKAVAHNSDMLLARKSLIEGDATLVMRHYTSATLLRSFGVFAAGVSSLFEPRESKAIDDAPLGTSESMRFPYTAGLDFATELYKRGGWASITKAYTRPPLSTQQILHFDKYLSNRKPENVPVPDVLRVLGKGWKMLDHDVDGEFGLSLILSAYADPEDSKSVAEGWSGDHYAIYSGPKGAALIVQDSLWNDEDDADYWVAGYEVRTQERFGELAKERHEKGTTIWNAASDVVWVKRKGRRVVVLEGTAGAFDAKRVLKALLG
;
A
#
# COMPACT_ATOMS: atom_id res chain seq x y z
N MET A 1 20.75 -9.08 -0.91
CA MET A 1 19.65 -9.17 -1.89
C MET A 1 18.48 -8.39 -1.33
N GLN A 2 18.12 -7.25 -1.91
CA GLN A 2 16.91 -6.51 -1.53
C GLN A 2 15.73 -7.15 -2.27
N ARG A 3 14.81 -7.78 -1.54
CA ARG A 3 13.67 -8.53 -2.05
C ARG A 3 12.47 -8.24 -1.15
N THR A 4 11.32 -7.89 -1.74
CA THR A 4 10.00 -7.84 -1.09
C THR A 4 8.92 -7.55 -2.16
N ILE A 5 7.87 -8.38 -2.21
CA ILE A 5 6.72 -8.37 -3.14
C ILE A 5 5.86 -7.13 -2.99
N LEU A 6 5.50 -6.77 -1.77
CA LEU A 6 4.72 -5.55 -1.56
C LEU A 6 5.62 -4.34 -1.81
N SER A 7 6.94 -4.43 -1.66
CA SER A 7 7.84 -3.39 -2.19
C SER A 7 7.81 -3.27 -3.72
N LEU A 8 7.27 -4.16 -4.54
CA LEU A 8 7.15 -3.86 -5.98
C LEU A 8 5.92 -2.98 -6.27
N THR A 9 4.81 -3.17 -5.55
CA THR A 9 3.72 -2.18 -5.52
C THR A 9 4.12 -0.92 -4.74
N LEU A 10 4.89 -1.03 -3.65
CA LEU A 10 5.24 0.06 -2.73
C LEU A 10 6.56 0.80 -3.03
N SER A 11 7.64 0.16 -3.44
CA SER A 11 8.90 0.86 -3.76
C SER A 11 8.81 1.68 -5.05
N LEU A 12 7.84 1.38 -5.92
CA LEU A 12 7.52 2.20 -7.09
C LEU A 12 6.57 3.38 -6.76
N LEU A 13 5.83 3.33 -5.64
CA LEU A 13 4.99 4.43 -5.10
C LEU A 13 5.85 5.53 -4.46
N SER A 14 6.85 6.04 -5.16
CA SER A 14 7.47 7.35 -4.84
C SER A 14 6.77 8.50 -5.57
N LEU A 15 5.62 8.20 -6.16
CA LEU A 15 4.79 9.13 -6.90
C LEU A 15 3.48 9.24 -6.13
N PRO A 16 3.01 10.47 -5.85
CA PRO A 16 1.75 10.68 -5.18
C PRO A 16 0.61 10.05 -5.97
N VAL A 17 -0.23 9.33 -5.26
CA VAL A 17 -1.53 8.90 -5.73
C VAL A 17 -2.54 9.77 -5.00
N LEU A 18 -2.81 10.95 -5.53
CA LEU A 18 -3.90 11.77 -5.01
C LEU A 18 -5.22 11.16 -5.47
N SER A 19 -5.70 10.18 -4.73
CA SER A 19 -7.09 9.74 -4.74
C SER A 19 -7.72 10.24 -3.44
N TYR A 20 -8.57 11.26 -3.53
CA TYR A 20 -9.36 11.71 -2.39
C TYR A 20 -10.52 10.75 -2.20
N ALA A 21 -10.46 9.88 -1.19
CA ALA A 21 -11.65 9.20 -0.71
C ALA A 21 -12.29 10.08 0.38
N GLN A 22 -13.45 10.66 0.07
CA GLN A 22 -14.45 11.03 1.08
C GLN A 22 -15.74 10.32 0.69
N ASP A 23 -16.39 9.65 1.64
CA ASP A 23 -17.78 9.21 1.49
C ASP A 23 -18.66 10.46 1.33
N LEU A 24 -19.05 10.76 0.09
CA LEU A 24 -20.04 11.79 -0.22
C LEU A 24 -21.04 11.25 -1.25
N PRO A 25 -22.28 11.76 -1.24
CA PRO A 25 -23.36 11.24 -2.08
C PRO A 25 -23.03 11.36 -3.57
N THR A 26 -23.50 10.38 -4.36
CA THR A 26 -23.31 10.27 -5.81
C THR A 26 -23.59 11.59 -6.54
N PRO A 27 -22.63 12.14 -7.33
CA PRO A 27 -22.88 13.35 -8.09
C PRO A 27 -23.68 13.03 -9.37
N SER A 28 -24.67 13.89 -9.64
CA SER A 28 -25.38 13.93 -10.92
C SER A 28 -24.43 14.34 -12.07
N PRO A 29 -24.62 13.84 -13.31
CA PRO A 29 -23.78 14.24 -14.42
C PRO A 29 -24.15 15.65 -14.85
N THR A 30 -23.14 16.51 -15.06
CA THR A 30 -23.07 17.67 -15.98
C THR A 30 -22.44 18.91 -15.29
N LYS A 31 -21.12 19.06 -15.35
CA LYS A 31 -20.45 20.38 -15.39
C LYS A 31 -19.17 20.31 -16.26
N SER A 32 -18.98 21.31 -17.12
CA SER A 32 -17.85 21.42 -18.04
C SER A 32 -16.50 21.40 -17.31
N PRO A 33 -15.45 20.74 -17.86
CA PRO A 33 -14.12 20.75 -17.27
C PRO A 33 -13.56 22.18 -17.21
N LEU A 34 -12.86 22.52 -16.11
CA LEU A 34 -12.12 23.77 -15.97
C LEU A 34 -11.11 23.91 -17.12
N PRO A 35 -10.86 25.13 -17.65
CA PRO A 35 -9.93 25.32 -18.76
C PRO A 35 -8.50 24.89 -18.35
N THR A 36 -7.93 23.94 -19.10
CA THR A 36 -6.52 23.54 -18.96
C THR A 36 -5.63 24.66 -19.50
N ALA A 37 -4.81 25.25 -18.63
CA ALA A 37 -3.81 26.24 -19.03
C ALA A 37 -2.48 25.57 -19.39
N THR A 38 -1.69 26.21 -20.26
CA THR A 38 -0.30 25.80 -20.50
C THR A 38 0.57 26.30 -19.37
N VAL A 39 1.16 25.37 -18.60
CA VAL A 39 2.12 25.68 -17.55
C VAL A 39 3.52 25.83 -18.16
N THR A 40 4.16 26.98 -17.95
CA THR A 40 5.54 27.25 -18.40
C THR A 40 6.55 26.88 -17.32
N PRO A 41 7.83 26.59 -17.65
CA PRO A 41 8.86 26.34 -16.64
C PRO A 41 9.00 27.47 -15.61
N GLU A 42 8.90 28.72 -16.05
CA GLU A 42 8.99 29.89 -15.15
C GLU A 42 7.79 29.98 -14.20
N SER A 43 6.57 29.85 -14.72
CA SER A 43 5.36 29.90 -13.88
C SER A 43 5.30 28.73 -12.90
N ALA A 44 5.71 27.53 -13.31
CA ALA A 44 5.85 26.37 -12.43
C ALA A 44 6.84 26.62 -11.29
N GLN A 45 8.03 27.16 -11.60
CA GLN A 45 9.06 27.43 -10.60
C GLN A 45 8.64 28.54 -9.62
N GLN A 46 7.98 29.60 -10.10
CA GLN A 46 7.44 30.67 -9.26
C GLN A 46 6.36 30.14 -8.30
N MET A 47 5.42 29.34 -8.82
CA MET A 47 4.39 28.68 -8.03
C MET A 47 5.01 27.76 -6.98
N ALA A 48 5.95 26.89 -7.37
CA ALA A 48 6.63 25.99 -6.45
C ALA A 48 7.38 26.74 -5.34
N ASN A 49 8.06 27.84 -5.66
CA ASN A 49 8.75 28.65 -4.66
C ASN A 49 7.77 29.27 -3.63
N ARG A 50 6.58 29.69 -4.07
CA ARG A 50 5.52 30.19 -3.18
C ARG A 50 4.97 29.08 -2.29
N VAL A 51 4.52 27.98 -2.91
CA VAL A 51 3.90 26.84 -2.22
C VAL A 51 4.88 26.21 -1.23
N LEU A 52 6.17 26.07 -1.58
CA LEU A 52 7.22 25.57 -0.68
C LEU A 52 7.39 26.46 0.56
N LYS A 53 7.33 27.79 0.41
CA LYS A 53 7.40 28.73 1.54
C LYS A 53 6.18 28.62 2.45
N GLU A 54 5.00 28.43 1.88
CA GLU A 54 3.76 28.31 2.65
C GLU A 54 3.67 26.96 3.37
N THR A 55 3.94 25.85 2.68
CA THR A 55 4.00 24.51 3.30
C THR A 55 5.09 24.42 4.37
N SER A 56 6.24 25.07 4.17
CA SER A 56 7.30 25.21 5.19
C SER A 56 6.78 25.89 6.47
N LYS A 57 6.04 26.99 6.31
CA LYS A 57 5.39 27.70 7.43
C LYS A 57 4.30 26.89 8.09
N ILE A 58 3.47 26.18 7.32
CA ILE A 58 2.42 25.32 7.87
C ILE A 58 3.06 24.20 8.68
N ARG A 59 4.02 23.48 8.11
CA ARG A 59 4.57 22.25 8.66
C ARG A 59 5.66 22.46 9.72
N HIS A 60 6.10 23.70 9.92
CA HIS A 60 7.22 24.08 10.79
C HIS A 60 8.54 23.38 10.42
N LEU A 61 8.78 23.14 9.12
CA LEU A 61 10.04 22.61 8.59
C LEU A 61 10.73 23.67 7.76
N SER A 62 11.92 24.10 8.17
CA SER A 62 12.70 25.10 7.42
C SER A 62 13.14 24.57 6.06
N ILE A 63 13.13 25.42 5.04
CA ILE A 63 13.70 25.09 3.72
C ILE A 63 15.23 25.07 3.85
N LYS A 64 15.86 23.90 3.64
CA LYS A 64 17.32 23.73 3.62
C LYS A 64 17.93 23.87 2.22
N SER A 65 17.15 23.59 1.18
CA SER A 65 17.57 23.72 -0.21
C SER A 65 16.39 24.07 -1.12
N GLN A 66 16.67 24.80 -2.20
CA GLN A 66 15.68 25.09 -3.24
C GLN A 66 15.24 23.78 -3.94
N VAL A 67 13.96 23.70 -4.29
CA VAL A 67 13.40 22.62 -5.11
C VAL A 67 13.24 23.11 -6.54
N LYS A 68 13.93 22.46 -7.48
CA LYS A 68 13.82 22.77 -8.91
C LYS A 68 12.56 22.14 -9.48
N THR A 69 11.93 22.82 -10.44
CA THR A 69 10.79 22.29 -11.20
C THR A 69 11.20 21.84 -12.59
N ASP A 70 10.64 20.74 -13.07
CA ASP A 70 10.79 20.21 -14.43
C ASP A 70 9.39 20.08 -15.05
N VAL A 71 9.15 20.75 -16.18
CA VAL A 71 7.84 20.73 -16.85
C VAL A 71 7.92 19.79 -18.05
N LYS A 72 7.07 18.77 -18.07
CA LYS A 72 7.05 17.72 -19.08
C LYS A 72 5.67 17.55 -19.70
N THR A 73 5.60 16.95 -20.88
CA THR A 73 4.32 16.44 -21.40
C THR A 73 3.94 15.14 -20.69
N ASN A 74 2.65 14.80 -20.69
CA ASN A 74 2.16 13.52 -20.15
C ASN A 74 2.88 12.32 -20.77
N ALA A 75 3.17 12.37 -22.08
CA ALA A 75 3.92 11.32 -22.78
C ALA A 75 5.37 11.19 -22.28
N GLN A 76 6.04 12.30 -21.99
CA GLN A 76 7.39 12.29 -21.42
C GLN A 76 7.40 11.74 -19.98
N ILE A 77 6.37 12.07 -19.18
CA ILE A 77 6.19 11.54 -17.83
C ILE A 77 5.99 10.02 -17.88
N ALA A 78 5.03 9.56 -18.69
CA ALA A 78 4.75 8.14 -18.87
C ALA A 78 5.99 7.37 -19.35
N LYS A 79 6.74 7.92 -20.31
CA LYS A 79 8.00 7.33 -20.77
C LYS A 79 9.05 7.25 -19.66
N ALA A 80 9.26 8.33 -18.91
CA ALA A 80 10.25 8.34 -17.84
C ALA A 80 9.93 7.31 -16.74
N MET A 81 8.64 7.15 -16.43
CA MET A 81 8.14 6.14 -15.49
C MET A 81 8.34 4.71 -16.02
N ALA A 82 8.00 4.45 -17.29
CA ALA A 82 8.26 3.16 -17.93
C ALA A 82 9.75 2.82 -17.96
N ASP A 83 10.61 3.77 -18.32
CA ASP A 83 12.07 3.60 -18.34
C ASP A 83 12.62 3.39 -16.92
N GLN A 84 11.99 3.95 -15.88
CA GLN A 84 12.35 3.69 -14.48
C GLN A 84 12.04 2.25 -14.07
N MET A 85 10.87 1.72 -14.45
CA MET A 85 10.51 0.33 -14.16
C MET A 85 11.46 -0.67 -14.85
N GLN A 86 11.93 -0.35 -16.06
CA GLN A 86 12.87 -1.20 -16.80
C GLN A 86 14.29 -1.18 -16.22
N ARG A 87 14.68 -0.12 -15.50
CA ARG A 87 16.05 0.05 -14.96
C ARG A 87 16.37 -0.85 -13.75
N ASN A 88 15.36 -1.44 -13.09
CA ASN A 88 15.58 -2.35 -11.97
C ASN A 88 14.69 -3.60 -12.05
N PRO A 89 14.91 -4.49 -13.04
CA PRO A 89 14.06 -5.64 -13.26
C PRO A 89 14.31 -6.71 -12.19
N ASN A 90 13.50 -6.71 -11.12
CA ASN A 90 13.43 -7.84 -10.20
C ASN A 90 12.46 -8.89 -10.77
N ALA A 91 12.94 -9.68 -11.73
CA ALA A 91 12.11 -10.67 -12.43
C ALA A 91 11.53 -11.73 -11.48
N ASP A 92 12.31 -12.20 -10.50
CA ASP A 92 11.83 -13.12 -9.46
C ASP A 92 10.74 -12.46 -8.60
N GLY A 93 10.93 -11.19 -8.20
CA GLY A 93 9.92 -10.43 -7.44
C GLY A 93 8.62 -10.22 -8.23
N ILE A 94 8.70 -9.82 -9.50
CA ILE A 94 7.51 -9.65 -10.36
C ILE A 94 6.77 -10.98 -10.53
N LYS A 95 7.50 -12.08 -10.72
CA LYS A 95 6.94 -13.43 -10.77
C LYS A 95 6.24 -13.78 -9.46
N ALA A 96 6.87 -13.47 -8.32
CA ALA A 96 6.33 -13.77 -7.00
C ALA A 96 5.06 -12.96 -6.69
N VAL A 97 5.04 -11.65 -7.02
CA VAL A 97 3.84 -10.78 -6.88
C VAL A 97 2.68 -11.33 -7.70
N ASN A 98 2.92 -11.62 -8.98
CA ASN A 98 1.87 -12.15 -9.84
C ASN A 98 1.37 -13.51 -9.34
N LEU A 99 2.26 -14.37 -8.85
CA LEU A 99 1.88 -15.65 -8.25
C LEU A 99 1.06 -15.43 -6.98
N TYR A 100 1.46 -14.55 -6.07
CA TYR A 100 0.72 -14.20 -4.85
C TYR A 100 -0.70 -13.75 -5.17
N LEU A 101 -0.83 -12.73 -6.04
CA LEU A 101 -2.12 -12.15 -6.40
C LEU A 101 -3.06 -13.16 -7.05
N ARG A 102 -2.54 -13.99 -7.96
CA ARG A 102 -3.36 -15.00 -8.65
C ARG A 102 -3.70 -16.17 -7.75
N GLN A 103 -2.74 -16.67 -6.96
CA GLN A 103 -2.92 -17.84 -6.13
C GLN A 103 -3.85 -17.56 -4.95
N LEU A 104 -3.83 -16.36 -4.36
CA LEU A 104 -4.78 -15.95 -3.31
C LEU A 104 -6.09 -15.37 -3.85
N GLY A 105 -6.27 -15.33 -5.18
CA GLY A 105 -7.52 -14.90 -5.79
C GLY A 105 -7.70 -13.38 -5.87
N PHE A 106 -6.70 -12.61 -5.45
CA PHE A 106 -6.70 -11.15 -5.59
C PHE A 106 -6.77 -10.68 -7.03
N ALA A 107 -6.34 -11.47 -8.00
CA ALA A 107 -6.34 -11.06 -9.40
C ALA A 107 -6.66 -12.23 -10.35
N PRO A 108 -7.25 -11.94 -11.54
CA PRO A 108 -7.45 -12.94 -12.58
C PRO A 108 -6.15 -13.67 -12.98
N LYS A 109 -6.26 -14.91 -13.46
CA LYS A 109 -5.09 -15.75 -13.82
C LYS A 109 -4.15 -15.12 -14.86
N ASN A 110 -4.66 -14.21 -15.70
CA ASN A 110 -3.90 -13.47 -16.72
C ASN A 110 -3.44 -12.07 -16.26
N TYR A 111 -3.72 -11.65 -15.02
CA TYR A 111 -3.35 -10.34 -14.50
C TYR A 111 -1.84 -10.14 -14.49
N ASP A 112 -1.36 -9.02 -15.02
CA ASP A 112 0.05 -8.67 -15.08
C ASP A 112 0.27 -7.37 -14.30
N MET A 113 0.77 -7.50 -13.07
CA MET A 113 1.00 -6.35 -12.18
C MET A 113 1.86 -5.29 -12.88
N GLN A 114 2.93 -5.70 -13.56
CA GLN A 114 3.86 -4.76 -14.17
C GLN A 114 3.17 -3.89 -15.23
N LYS A 115 2.30 -4.49 -16.06
CA LYS A 115 1.52 -3.74 -17.06
C LYS A 115 0.46 -2.85 -16.42
N SER A 116 -0.30 -3.38 -15.45
CA SER A 116 -1.33 -2.62 -14.75
C SER A 116 -0.74 -1.40 -14.05
N TYR A 117 0.39 -1.58 -13.37
CA TYR A 117 1.08 -0.51 -12.69
C TYR A 117 1.65 0.55 -13.65
N ALA A 118 2.25 0.13 -14.77
CA ALA A 118 2.72 1.07 -15.79
C ALA A 118 1.56 1.92 -16.35
N ARG A 119 0.37 1.34 -16.51
CA ARG A 119 -0.85 2.08 -16.90
C ARG A 119 -1.29 3.08 -15.82
N MET A 120 -1.36 2.66 -14.56
CA MET A 120 -1.72 3.53 -13.43
C MET A 120 -0.81 4.74 -13.31
N LEU A 121 0.51 4.52 -13.40
CA LEU A 121 1.50 5.60 -13.41
C LEU A 121 1.27 6.58 -14.56
N GLY A 122 0.93 6.07 -15.74
CA GLY A 122 0.62 6.88 -16.92
C GLY A 122 -0.64 7.74 -16.78
N GLU A 123 -1.56 7.42 -15.87
CA GLU A 123 -2.74 8.23 -15.56
C GLU A 123 -2.45 9.32 -14.52
N GLN A 124 -1.39 9.17 -13.71
CA GLN A 124 -0.98 10.10 -12.63
C GLN A 124 -0.04 11.20 -13.10
N THR A 125 -0.49 12.02 -14.06
CA THR A 125 0.42 12.90 -14.82
C THR A 125 0.60 14.30 -14.27
N ALA A 126 -0.14 14.71 -13.25
CA ALA A 126 -0.20 16.12 -12.90
C ALA A 126 1.06 16.64 -12.19
N GLY A 127 1.70 15.86 -11.32
CA GLY A 127 3.04 16.17 -10.83
C GLY A 127 3.52 15.26 -9.69
N TYR A 128 4.83 15.24 -9.47
CA TYR A 128 5.49 14.44 -8.44
C TYR A 128 6.87 14.99 -8.03
N TYR A 129 7.28 14.75 -6.80
CA TYR A 129 8.63 14.99 -6.30
C TYR A 129 9.48 13.70 -6.34
N ASP A 130 10.64 13.75 -7.01
CA ASP A 130 11.59 12.64 -7.03
C ASP A 130 12.72 12.88 -6.01
N ASN A 131 12.79 12.03 -4.99
CA ASN A 131 13.80 12.10 -3.92
C ASN A 131 15.23 11.71 -4.35
N ARG A 132 15.43 11.21 -5.59
CA ARG A 132 16.73 10.95 -6.19
C ARG A 132 17.24 12.18 -6.93
N THR A 133 16.40 12.83 -7.74
CA THR A 133 16.77 14.03 -8.49
C THR A 133 16.58 15.32 -7.67
N LYS A 134 15.86 15.23 -6.53
CA LYS A 134 15.49 16.33 -5.65
C LYS A 134 14.68 17.43 -6.38
N ALA A 135 13.90 17.03 -7.37
CA ALA A 135 13.14 17.93 -8.23
C ALA A 135 11.65 17.56 -8.26
N PHE A 136 10.80 18.58 -8.42
CA PHE A 136 9.37 18.42 -8.68
C PHE A 136 9.14 18.42 -10.19
N THR A 137 8.50 17.38 -10.72
CA THR A 137 8.10 17.29 -12.14
C THR A 137 6.60 17.54 -12.26
N THR A 138 6.15 18.33 -13.22
CA THR A 138 4.72 18.59 -13.49
C THR A 138 4.38 18.46 -14.97
N SER A 139 3.12 18.16 -15.27
CA SER A 139 2.60 18.28 -16.63
C SER A 139 2.59 19.74 -17.08
N SER A 140 2.84 19.96 -18.37
CA SER A 140 2.62 21.24 -19.05
C SER A 140 1.13 21.56 -19.29
N ARG A 141 0.24 20.60 -19.09
CA ARG A 141 -1.21 20.72 -19.28
C ARG A 141 -1.95 20.27 -18.03
N VAL A 142 -2.07 21.19 -17.08
CA VAL A 142 -2.75 20.98 -15.80
C VAL A 142 -3.45 22.26 -15.40
N ASN A 143 -4.59 22.17 -14.71
CA ASN A 143 -5.24 23.37 -14.20
C ASN A 143 -4.35 24.02 -13.12
N PRO A 144 -4.14 25.34 -13.10
CA PRO A 144 -3.25 25.98 -12.12
C PRO A 144 -3.65 25.77 -10.65
N LEU A 145 -4.95 25.73 -10.34
CA LEU A 145 -5.45 25.55 -8.98
C LEU A 145 -5.27 24.10 -8.49
N GLU A 146 -5.48 23.16 -9.42
CA GLU A 146 -5.18 21.75 -9.22
C GLU A 146 -3.66 21.53 -9.02
N LEU A 147 -2.83 22.13 -9.86
CA LEU A 147 -1.38 22.05 -9.75
C LEU A 147 -0.89 22.62 -8.42
N GLU A 148 -1.43 23.75 -7.97
CA GLU A 148 -1.08 24.35 -6.69
C GLU A 148 -1.42 23.43 -5.51
N THR A 149 -2.57 22.75 -5.56
CA THR A 149 -2.96 21.76 -4.55
C THR A 149 -1.98 20.58 -4.54
N ILE A 150 -1.65 20.03 -5.72
CA ILE A 150 -0.68 18.94 -5.86
C ILE A 150 0.71 19.36 -5.36
N MET A 151 1.16 20.56 -5.72
CA MET A 151 2.42 21.12 -5.24
C MET A 151 2.46 21.21 -3.71
N SER A 152 1.34 21.47 -3.05
CA SER A 152 1.32 21.54 -1.59
C SER A 152 1.64 20.19 -0.93
N HIS A 153 1.22 19.08 -1.54
CA HIS A 153 1.60 17.72 -1.13
C HIS A 153 3.06 17.43 -1.51
N GLU A 154 3.42 17.60 -2.78
CA GLU A 154 4.74 17.21 -3.28
C GLU A 154 5.90 18.02 -2.71
N LEU A 155 5.69 19.31 -2.48
CA LEU A 155 6.71 20.15 -1.86
C LEU A 155 6.81 19.89 -0.36
N THR A 156 5.77 19.32 0.27
CA THR A 156 5.89 18.76 1.61
C THR A 156 6.79 17.52 1.62
N HIS A 157 6.72 16.65 0.61
CA HIS A 157 7.72 15.57 0.47
C HIS A 157 9.14 16.11 0.33
N ALA A 158 9.32 17.20 -0.42
CA ALA A 158 10.63 17.84 -0.52
C ALA A 158 11.13 18.36 0.84
N LEU A 159 10.26 18.94 1.67
CA LEU A 159 10.59 19.35 3.04
C LEU A 159 10.92 18.14 3.93
N GLN A 160 10.09 17.10 3.90
CA GLN A 160 10.33 15.87 4.65
C GLN A 160 11.68 15.24 4.28
N ASP A 161 12.01 15.17 3.00
CA ASP A 161 13.26 14.60 2.51
C ASP A 161 14.50 15.41 2.92
N GLN A 162 14.39 16.75 2.96
CA GLN A 162 15.44 17.62 3.48
C GLN A 162 15.69 17.43 5.00
N HIS A 163 14.71 16.96 5.76
CA HIS A 163 14.82 16.82 7.21
C HIS A 163 15.06 15.39 7.69
N PHE A 164 14.51 14.39 6.99
CA PHE A 164 14.45 13.02 7.47
C PHE A 164 15.14 12.00 6.56
N ASP A 165 15.65 12.43 5.39
CA ASP A 165 16.21 11.54 4.36
C ASP A 165 15.27 10.36 4.08
N LEU A 166 14.21 10.61 3.30
CA LEU A 166 13.16 9.62 3.04
C LEU A 166 13.69 8.36 2.37
N ARG A 167 14.84 8.43 1.70
CA ARG A 167 15.48 7.26 1.09
C ARG A 167 16.05 6.34 2.17
N THR A 168 16.86 6.88 3.07
CA THR A 168 17.42 6.11 4.19
C THR A 168 16.32 5.63 5.13
N PHE A 169 15.35 6.48 5.43
CA PHE A 169 14.21 6.16 6.28
C PHE A 169 13.39 4.98 5.77
N LYS A 170 13.12 4.88 4.45
CA LYS A 170 12.44 3.72 3.85
C LYS A 170 13.37 2.51 3.72
N LYS A 171 14.62 2.71 3.30
CA LYS A 171 15.59 1.62 3.08
C LYS A 171 15.83 0.79 4.35
N ALA A 172 15.76 1.41 5.53
CA ALA A 172 15.95 0.73 6.81
C ALA A 172 14.96 -0.42 7.07
N VAL A 173 13.79 -0.43 6.42
CA VAL A 173 12.75 -1.47 6.57
C VAL A 173 12.35 -2.11 5.24
N ALA A 174 13.15 -1.92 4.18
CA ALA A 174 12.81 -2.41 2.84
C ALA A 174 12.69 -3.95 2.73
N HIS A 175 13.06 -4.70 3.77
CA HIS A 175 12.94 -6.16 3.85
C HIS A 175 11.64 -6.62 4.53
N ASN A 176 10.79 -5.69 4.99
CA ASN A 176 9.51 -5.97 5.64
C ASN A 176 8.46 -5.01 5.08
N SER A 177 7.53 -5.54 4.29
CA SER A 177 6.53 -4.74 3.57
C SER A 177 5.51 -4.08 4.48
N ASP A 178 5.04 -4.75 5.53
CA ASP A 178 4.15 -4.18 6.55
C ASP A 178 4.78 -2.94 7.22
N MET A 179 6.02 -3.07 7.70
CA MET A 179 6.79 -1.96 8.28
C MET A 179 7.02 -0.84 7.27
N LEU A 180 7.31 -1.17 6.00
CA LEU A 180 7.52 -0.19 4.95
C LEU A 180 6.22 0.58 4.65
N LEU A 181 5.09 -0.11 4.57
CA LEU A 181 3.77 0.49 4.37
C LEU A 181 3.39 1.38 5.56
N ALA A 182 3.69 0.96 6.79
CA ALA A 182 3.51 1.78 7.98
C ALA A 182 4.32 3.09 7.92
N ARG A 183 5.61 3.01 7.58
CA ARG A 183 6.47 4.21 7.43
C ARG A 183 6.00 5.13 6.32
N LYS A 184 5.49 4.56 5.22
CA LYS A 184 4.88 5.35 4.14
C LYS A 184 3.62 6.04 4.57
N SER A 185 2.78 5.38 5.37
CA SER A 185 1.56 5.98 5.91
C SER A 185 1.86 7.19 6.78
N LEU A 186 2.95 7.17 7.57
CA LEU A 186 3.43 8.39 8.25
C LEU A 186 3.85 9.49 7.26
N ILE A 187 4.57 9.16 6.18
CA ILE A 187 5.05 10.12 5.19
C ILE A 187 3.88 10.77 4.43
N GLU A 188 2.99 9.94 3.88
CA GLU A 188 1.86 10.37 3.07
C GLU A 188 0.79 11.05 3.92
N GLY A 189 0.52 10.53 5.12
CA GLY A 189 -0.38 11.16 6.08
C GLY A 189 0.07 12.56 6.49
N ASP A 190 1.36 12.75 6.76
CA ASP A 190 1.94 14.06 7.08
C ASP A 190 1.78 15.05 5.90
N ALA A 191 2.13 14.63 4.68
CA ALA A 191 1.98 15.46 3.48
C ALA A 191 0.51 15.80 3.17
N THR A 192 -0.38 14.82 3.32
CA THR A 192 -1.83 14.99 3.11
C THR A 192 -2.43 15.94 4.13
N LEU A 193 -1.98 15.88 5.39
CA LEU A 193 -2.43 16.80 6.44
C LEU A 193 -1.97 18.23 6.15
N VAL A 194 -0.72 18.43 5.73
CA VAL A 194 -0.22 19.76 5.31
C VAL A 194 -1.03 20.29 4.13
N MET A 195 -1.30 19.45 3.13
CA MET A 195 -2.15 19.80 2.00
C MET A 195 -3.55 20.23 2.46
N ARG A 196 -4.20 19.51 3.38
CA ARG A 196 -5.52 19.90 3.95
C ARG A 196 -5.48 21.27 4.64
N HIS A 197 -4.43 21.56 5.41
CA HIS A 197 -4.24 22.88 6.02
C HIS A 197 -4.00 23.97 4.96
N TYR A 198 -3.22 23.67 3.92
CA TYR A 198 -2.92 24.58 2.82
C TYR A 198 -4.17 24.94 2.03
N THR A 199 -4.96 23.94 1.62
CA THR A 199 -6.19 24.15 0.84
C THR A 199 -7.23 24.89 1.66
N SER A 200 -7.40 24.56 2.95
CA SER A 200 -8.30 25.28 3.85
C SER A 200 -7.92 26.76 3.99
N ALA A 201 -6.63 27.07 4.16
CA ALA A 201 -6.15 28.45 4.23
C ALA A 201 -6.32 29.20 2.90
N THR A 202 -6.11 28.52 1.77
CA THR A 202 -6.28 29.08 0.43
C THR A 202 -7.75 29.38 0.14
N LEU A 203 -8.67 28.47 0.49
CA LEU A 203 -10.10 28.69 0.33
C LEU A 203 -10.61 29.88 1.12
N LEU A 204 -10.15 30.05 2.36
CA LEU A 204 -10.45 31.24 3.16
C LEU A 204 -9.93 32.53 2.52
N ARG A 205 -8.79 32.50 1.81
CA ARG A 205 -8.28 33.64 1.01
C ARG A 205 -9.10 33.84 -0.27
N SER A 206 -9.62 32.76 -0.85
CA SER A 206 -10.45 32.74 -2.06
C SER A 206 -11.93 32.97 -1.80
N PHE A 207 -12.39 33.16 -0.55
CA PHE A 207 -13.80 33.47 -0.25
C PHE A 207 -14.29 34.83 -0.81
N GLY A 208 -13.42 35.59 -1.48
CA GLY A 208 -13.79 36.69 -2.37
C GLY A 208 -13.96 36.33 -3.86
N VAL A 209 -13.68 35.09 -4.28
CA VAL A 209 -13.63 34.65 -5.68
C VAL A 209 -14.17 33.23 -5.85
N PHE A 210 -15.41 33.14 -6.35
CA PHE A 210 -16.07 32.01 -7.03
C PHE A 210 -16.26 30.68 -6.25
N ALA A 211 -17.46 30.53 -5.68
CA ALA A 211 -18.01 29.29 -5.12
C ALA A 211 -18.16 28.13 -6.13
N ALA A 212 -17.99 28.35 -7.43
CA ALA A 212 -18.22 27.33 -8.46
C ALA A 212 -17.01 26.44 -8.80
N GLY A 213 -15.77 26.90 -8.54
CA GLY A 213 -14.54 26.12 -8.81
C GLY A 213 -14.03 25.31 -7.62
N VAL A 214 -14.57 25.58 -6.42
CA VAL A 214 -14.15 24.94 -5.18
C VAL A 214 -14.63 23.49 -5.11
N SER A 215 -15.86 23.20 -5.55
CA SER A 215 -16.42 21.85 -5.51
C SER A 215 -15.62 20.85 -6.36
N SER A 216 -15.12 21.25 -7.54
CA SER A 216 -14.29 20.40 -8.40
C SER A 216 -12.89 20.10 -7.85
N LEU A 217 -12.41 20.85 -6.84
CA LEU A 217 -11.16 20.54 -6.14
C LEU A 217 -11.32 19.42 -5.10
N PHE A 218 -12.55 19.19 -4.66
CA PHE A 218 -12.91 18.16 -3.69
C PHE A 218 -13.51 16.92 -4.34
N GLU A 219 -13.72 16.93 -5.67
CA GLU A 219 -14.10 15.70 -6.36
C GLU A 219 -12.93 14.70 -6.27
N PRO A 220 -13.22 13.45 -5.82
CA PRO A 220 -12.27 12.36 -5.94
C PRO A 220 -11.70 12.35 -7.35
N ARG A 221 -10.37 12.40 -7.45
CA ARG A 221 -9.73 12.02 -8.71
C ARG A 221 -10.00 10.53 -8.91
N GLU A 222 -11.01 10.22 -9.70
CA GLU A 222 -11.24 8.88 -10.23
C GLU A 222 -10.04 8.55 -11.13
N SER A 223 -9.10 7.77 -10.61
CA SER A 223 -8.14 7.10 -11.48
C SER A 223 -8.79 5.81 -11.89
N LYS A 224 -9.35 5.80 -13.10
CA LYS A 224 -9.97 4.60 -13.67
C LYS A 224 -9.04 3.39 -13.60
N ALA A 225 -7.72 3.55 -13.77
CA ALA A 225 -6.79 2.43 -13.58
C ALA A 225 -6.68 1.92 -12.14
N ILE A 226 -6.86 2.75 -11.12
CA ILE A 226 -6.92 2.32 -9.72
C ILE A 226 -8.26 1.67 -9.42
N ASP A 227 -9.35 2.22 -9.94
CA ASP A 227 -10.70 1.69 -9.71
C ASP A 227 -10.92 0.35 -10.44
N ASP A 228 -10.34 0.20 -11.63
CA ASP A 228 -10.31 -1.06 -12.38
C ASP A 228 -9.25 -2.05 -11.82
N ALA A 229 -8.44 -1.66 -10.82
CA ALA A 229 -7.40 -2.51 -10.27
C ALA A 229 -7.98 -3.58 -9.34
N PRO A 230 -7.32 -4.74 -9.21
CA PRO A 230 -7.74 -5.71 -8.22
C PRO A 230 -7.58 -5.15 -6.79
N LEU A 231 -8.52 -5.52 -5.90
CA LEU A 231 -8.69 -4.94 -4.55
C LEU A 231 -7.37 -4.76 -3.79
N GLY A 232 -6.56 -5.82 -3.68
CA GLY A 232 -5.30 -5.73 -2.94
C GLY A 232 -4.31 -4.71 -3.52
N THR A 233 -4.35 -4.44 -4.83
CA THR A 233 -3.53 -3.41 -5.48
C THR A 233 -4.08 -2.01 -5.19
N SER A 234 -5.38 -1.79 -5.38
CA SER A 234 -5.98 -0.47 -5.20
C SER A 234 -5.97 -0.02 -3.74
N GLU A 235 -6.34 -0.91 -2.81
CA GLU A 235 -6.33 -0.59 -1.38
C GLU A 235 -4.92 -0.33 -0.83
N SER A 236 -3.92 -1.10 -1.27
CA SER A 236 -2.52 -0.84 -0.89
C SER A 236 -2.01 0.53 -1.36
N MET A 237 -2.61 1.10 -2.42
CA MET A 237 -2.27 2.44 -2.90
C MET A 237 -3.00 3.54 -2.10
N ARG A 238 -4.23 3.28 -1.66
CA ARG A 238 -5.04 4.23 -0.87
C ARG A 238 -4.62 4.31 0.60
N PHE A 239 -4.24 3.18 1.20
CA PHE A 239 -3.97 3.06 2.64
C PHE A 239 -3.03 4.15 3.21
N PRO A 240 -1.87 4.47 2.59
CA PRO A 240 -0.99 5.51 3.12
C PRO A 240 -1.63 6.90 3.22
N TYR A 241 -2.61 7.20 2.37
CA TYR A 241 -3.29 8.51 2.31
C TYR A 241 -4.51 8.56 3.21
N THR A 242 -5.21 7.44 3.38
CA THR A 242 -6.40 7.35 4.23
C THR A 242 -6.00 7.10 5.67
N ALA A 243 -5.58 5.88 6.00
CA ALA A 243 -5.20 5.49 7.36
C ALA A 243 -3.97 6.28 7.85
N GLY A 244 -3.04 6.61 6.95
CA GLY A 244 -1.90 7.46 7.29
C GLY A 244 -2.30 8.88 7.71
N LEU A 245 -3.33 9.45 7.09
CA LEU A 245 -3.84 10.78 7.46
C LEU A 245 -4.56 10.76 8.80
N ASP A 246 -5.32 9.71 9.10
CA ASP A 246 -5.93 9.53 10.43
C ASP A 246 -4.83 9.45 11.50
N PHE A 247 -3.79 8.64 11.25
CA PHE A 247 -2.62 8.54 12.12
C PHE A 247 -1.88 9.89 12.32
N ALA A 248 -1.64 10.63 11.23
CA ALA A 248 -1.01 11.95 11.29
C ALA A 248 -1.88 12.98 12.03
N THR A 249 -3.21 12.89 11.87
CA THR A 249 -4.19 13.72 12.57
C THR A 249 -4.17 13.46 14.07
N GLU A 250 -4.10 12.19 14.50
CA GLU A 250 -3.98 11.83 15.92
C GLU A 250 -2.66 12.31 16.54
N LEU A 251 -1.54 12.21 15.80
CA LEU A 251 -0.28 12.84 16.21
C LEU A 251 -0.42 14.35 16.38
N TYR A 252 -1.05 15.02 15.41
CA TYR A 252 -1.25 16.47 15.40
C TYR A 252 -2.13 16.94 16.57
N LYS A 253 -3.25 16.28 16.84
CA LYS A 253 -4.14 16.60 17.98
C LYS A 253 -3.41 16.58 19.33
N ARG A 254 -2.40 15.72 19.46
CA ARG A 254 -1.67 15.50 20.73
C ARG A 254 -0.53 16.46 20.98
N GLY A 255 0.11 16.99 19.93
CA GLY A 255 1.30 17.82 20.11
C GLY A 255 1.68 18.66 18.88
N GLY A 256 0.72 18.92 18.01
CA GLY A 256 0.88 19.64 16.75
C GLY A 256 1.93 19.02 15.83
N TRP A 257 2.52 19.85 14.97
CA TRP A 257 3.55 19.44 14.02
C TRP A 257 4.81 18.85 14.66
N ALA A 258 5.14 19.24 15.90
CA ALA A 258 6.27 18.70 16.64
C ALA A 258 6.09 17.21 16.96
N SER A 259 4.85 16.78 17.25
CA SER A 259 4.50 15.37 17.47
C SER A 259 4.73 14.53 16.21
N ILE A 260 4.33 15.04 15.04
CA ILE A 260 4.58 14.37 13.75
C ILE A 260 6.07 14.31 13.44
N THR A 261 6.81 15.40 13.64
CA THR A 261 8.29 15.41 13.51
C THR A 261 8.94 14.36 14.41
N LYS A 262 8.48 14.22 15.66
CA LYS A 262 8.99 13.20 16.59
C LYS A 262 8.72 11.78 16.08
N ALA A 263 7.61 11.54 15.39
CA ALA A 263 7.29 10.24 14.82
C ALA A 263 8.31 9.77 13.76
N TYR A 264 9.06 10.66 13.09
CA TYR A 264 10.17 10.26 12.21
C TYR A 264 11.37 9.68 12.97
N THR A 265 11.51 9.98 14.27
CA THR A 265 12.54 9.37 15.14
C THR A 265 12.05 8.11 15.84
N ARG A 266 10.72 7.93 15.92
CA ARG A 266 10.04 6.74 16.46
C ARG A 266 8.91 6.34 15.49
N PRO A 267 9.27 5.78 14.32
CA PRO A 267 8.29 5.48 13.28
C PRO A 267 7.35 4.35 13.72
N PRO A 268 6.14 4.27 13.15
CA PRO A 268 5.27 3.12 13.32
C PRO A 268 5.97 1.86 12.81
N LEU A 269 5.74 0.74 13.51
CA LEU A 269 6.39 -0.55 13.30
C LEU A 269 5.51 -1.55 12.54
N SER A 270 4.25 -1.22 12.27
CA SER A 270 3.32 -2.07 11.52
C SER A 270 2.11 -1.28 11.04
N THR A 271 1.39 -1.82 10.05
CA THR A 271 0.09 -1.27 9.63
C THR A 271 -0.92 -1.29 10.77
N GLN A 272 -0.84 -2.27 11.67
CA GLN A 272 -1.64 -2.29 12.89
C GLN A 272 -1.45 -1.03 13.75
N GLN A 273 -0.23 -0.48 13.85
CA GLN A 273 -0.02 0.77 14.59
C GLN A 273 -0.56 2.02 13.84
N ILE A 274 -0.72 1.93 12.53
CA ILE A 274 -1.38 2.97 11.72
C ILE A 274 -2.89 2.92 11.96
N LEU A 275 -3.47 1.72 11.93
CA LEU A 275 -4.90 1.46 12.12
C LEU A 275 -5.33 1.75 13.58
N HIS A 276 -4.50 1.37 14.55
CA HIS A 276 -4.80 1.44 15.98
C HIS A 276 -3.78 2.31 16.71
N PHE A 277 -4.14 3.58 16.90
CA PHE A 277 -3.21 4.58 17.42
C PHE A 277 -2.76 4.29 18.86
N ASP A 278 -3.58 3.64 19.68
CA ASP A 278 -3.24 3.17 21.02
C ASP A 278 -2.10 2.14 21.02
N LYS A 279 -2.03 1.26 20.01
CA LYS A 279 -0.94 0.30 19.82
C LYS A 279 0.38 1.03 19.48
N TYR A 280 0.33 2.15 18.76
CA TYR A 280 1.51 3.01 18.54
C TYR A 280 1.98 3.71 19.83
N LEU A 281 1.05 4.16 20.67
CA LEU A 281 1.36 4.86 21.93
C LEU A 281 1.96 3.93 22.98
N SER A 282 1.38 2.75 23.13
CA SER A 282 1.89 1.70 24.01
C SER A 282 3.20 1.08 23.51
N ASN A 283 3.65 1.47 22.31
CA ASN A 283 4.84 0.94 21.66
C ASN A 283 4.75 -0.60 21.49
N ARG A 284 3.56 -1.11 21.19
CA ARG A 284 3.31 -2.53 20.94
C ARG A 284 4.11 -2.98 19.74
N LYS A 285 5.09 -3.86 19.94
CA LYS A 285 5.92 -4.38 18.85
C LYS A 285 5.25 -5.63 18.26
N PRO A 286 5.21 -5.77 16.92
CA PRO A 286 4.89 -7.05 16.30
C PRO A 286 5.81 -8.15 16.83
N GLU A 287 5.24 -9.32 17.08
CA GLU A 287 5.98 -10.51 17.43
C GLU A 287 6.75 -11.06 16.22
N ASN A 288 7.94 -11.60 16.48
CA ASN A 288 8.77 -12.15 15.41
C ASN A 288 8.32 -13.56 15.02
N VAL A 289 7.74 -13.71 13.83
CA VAL A 289 7.47 -15.01 13.20
C VAL A 289 8.60 -15.35 12.24
N PRO A 290 9.28 -16.51 12.41
CA PRO A 290 10.32 -16.95 11.48
C PRO A 290 9.77 -17.13 10.07
N VAL A 291 10.63 -16.91 9.06
CA VAL A 291 10.31 -17.26 7.67
C VAL A 291 9.90 -18.74 7.63
N PRO A 292 8.73 -19.10 7.05
CA PRO A 292 8.31 -20.49 6.98
C PRO A 292 9.06 -21.23 5.86
N ASP A 293 10.39 -21.43 6.04
CA ASP A 293 11.26 -22.13 5.10
C ASP A 293 11.00 -23.64 5.10
N VAL A 294 10.35 -24.10 4.03
CA VAL A 294 9.95 -25.49 3.85
C VAL A 294 10.60 -26.13 2.61
N LEU A 295 11.64 -25.50 2.03
CA LEU A 295 12.29 -26.01 0.82
C LEU A 295 12.78 -27.45 0.96
N ARG A 296 13.34 -27.78 2.11
CA ARG A 296 13.87 -29.13 2.38
C ARG A 296 12.79 -30.21 2.29
N VAL A 297 11.56 -29.90 2.71
CA VAL A 297 10.45 -30.87 2.69
C VAL A 297 9.69 -30.90 1.36
N LEU A 298 9.70 -29.80 0.61
CA LEU A 298 9.13 -29.73 -0.74
C LEU A 298 9.96 -30.54 -1.76
N GLY A 299 11.27 -30.61 -1.57
CA GLY A 299 12.17 -31.44 -2.37
C GLY A 299 12.57 -30.83 -3.72
N LYS A 300 13.07 -31.69 -4.62
CA LYS A 300 13.73 -31.26 -5.86
C LYS A 300 12.77 -30.51 -6.80
N GLY A 301 13.24 -29.38 -7.34
CA GLY A 301 12.51 -28.58 -8.32
C GLY A 301 11.62 -27.47 -7.74
N TRP A 302 11.57 -27.37 -6.41
CA TRP A 302 10.97 -26.22 -5.73
C TRP A 302 11.99 -25.11 -5.47
N LYS A 303 11.54 -23.87 -5.56
CA LYS A 303 12.31 -22.65 -5.28
C LYS A 303 11.42 -21.68 -4.50
N MET A 304 11.97 -21.08 -3.44
CA MET A 304 11.35 -19.95 -2.75
C MET A 304 11.56 -18.72 -3.64
N LEU A 305 10.47 -18.14 -4.12
CA LEU A 305 10.52 -16.92 -4.92
C LEU A 305 10.69 -15.69 -4.03
N ASP A 306 9.95 -15.64 -2.92
CA ASP A 306 10.03 -14.56 -1.95
C ASP A 306 9.41 -14.95 -0.60
N HIS A 307 9.59 -14.09 0.40
CA HIS A 307 8.92 -14.15 1.70
C HIS A 307 8.81 -12.72 2.27
N ASP A 308 7.79 -12.46 3.08
CA ASP A 308 7.55 -11.13 3.66
C ASP A 308 6.55 -11.19 4.82
N VAL A 309 6.20 -10.02 5.37
CA VAL A 309 5.14 -9.84 6.37
C VAL A 309 3.95 -9.14 5.71
N ASP A 310 2.76 -9.74 5.84
CA ASP A 310 1.50 -9.15 5.39
C ASP A 310 1.03 -8.03 6.34
N GLY A 311 1.17 -8.26 7.66
CA GLY A 311 0.64 -7.36 8.68
C GLY A 311 -0.88 -7.43 8.79
N GLU A 312 -1.44 -6.73 9.78
CA GLU A 312 -2.89 -6.67 9.98
C GLU A 312 -3.64 -6.23 8.72
N PHE A 313 -3.16 -5.17 8.05
CA PHE A 313 -3.79 -4.68 6.83
C PHE A 313 -3.72 -5.71 5.69
N GLY A 314 -2.56 -6.32 5.43
CA GLY A 314 -2.41 -7.31 4.38
C GLY A 314 -3.31 -8.54 4.60
N LEU A 315 -3.37 -9.04 5.83
CA LEU A 315 -4.23 -10.16 6.20
C LEU A 315 -5.72 -9.80 6.06
N SER A 316 -6.13 -8.58 6.45
CA SER A 316 -7.53 -8.14 6.24
C SER A 316 -7.91 -8.17 4.76
N LEU A 317 -7.02 -7.75 3.86
CA LEU A 317 -7.27 -7.79 2.42
C LEU A 317 -7.48 -9.22 1.90
N ILE A 318 -6.72 -10.19 2.40
CA ILE A 318 -6.87 -11.62 2.01
C ILE A 318 -8.30 -12.10 2.22
N LEU A 319 -8.93 -11.67 3.32
CA LEU A 319 -10.32 -11.96 3.61
C LEU A 319 -11.27 -11.11 2.76
N SER A 320 -11.04 -9.79 2.68
CA SER A 320 -11.93 -8.84 1.96
C SER A 320 -12.05 -9.09 0.46
N ALA A 321 -11.15 -9.89 -0.14
CA ALA A 321 -11.29 -10.33 -1.51
C ALA A 321 -12.56 -11.19 -1.74
N TYR A 322 -13.07 -11.83 -0.69
CA TYR A 322 -14.19 -12.78 -0.76
C TYR A 322 -15.15 -12.74 0.44
N ALA A 323 -14.89 -11.90 1.44
CA ALA A 323 -15.75 -11.72 2.61
C ALA A 323 -16.06 -10.22 2.80
N ASP A 324 -17.02 -9.91 3.68
CA ASP A 324 -17.34 -8.52 4.01
C ASP A 324 -16.10 -7.76 4.51
N PRO A 325 -15.79 -6.56 3.98
CA PRO A 325 -14.60 -5.82 4.36
C PRO A 325 -14.55 -5.38 5.84
N GLU A 326 -15.68 -5.06 6.46
CA GLU A 326 -15.70 -4.64 7.88
C GLU A 326 -15.50 -5.84 8.81
N ASP A 327 -16.12 -6.97 8.49
CA ASP A 327 -15.86 -8.23 9.19
C ASP A 327 -14.39 -8.65 9.02
N SER A 328 -13.84 -8.52 7.81
CA SER A 328 -12.44 -8.85 7.50
C SER A 328 -11.44 -8.04 8.31
N LYS A 329 -11.69 -6.74 8.49
CA LYS A 329 -10.86 -5.85 9.34
C LYS A 329 -10.94 -6.28 10.80
N SER A 330 -12.15 -6.53 11.29
CA SER A 330 -12.39 -6.95 12.67
C SER A 330 -11.69 -8.28 12.99
N VAL A 331 -11.75 -9.25 12.07
CA VAL A 331 -11.06 -10.54 12.20
C VAL A 331 -9.53 -10.38 12.24
N ALA A 332 -8.97 -9.43 11.48
CA ALA A 332 -7.53 -9.22 11.42
C ALA A 332 -6.96 -8.41 12.61
N GLU A 333 -7.80 -7.68 13.37
CA GLU A 333 -7.38 -6.81 14.48
C GLU A 333 -6.56 -7.55 15.56
N GLY A 334 -6.86 -8.84 15.74
CA GLY A 334 -6.19 -9.77 16.64
C GLY A 334 -4.73 -10.11 16.29
N TRP A 335 -4.23 -9.58 15.17
CA TRP A 335 -2.89 -9.87 14.68
C TRP A 335 -1.80 -9.48 15.69
N SER A 336 -0.85 -10.39 15.89
CA SER A 336 0.35 -10.15 16.70
C SER A 336 1.63 -10.20 15.87
N GLY A 337 1.67 -10.99 14.79
CA GLY A 337 2.81 -11.09 13.89
C GLY A 337 2.56 -12.15 12.83
N ASP A 338 3.18 -12.04 11.66
CA ASP A 338 3.10 -13.06 10.62
C ASP A 338 4.38 -13.11 9.78
N HIS A 339 4.50 -14.18 9.00
CA HIS A 339 5.44 -14.27 7.91
C HIS A 339 4.86 -15.21 6.85
N TYR A 340 4.85 -14.79 5.59
CA TYR A 340 4.50 -15.66 4.47
C TYR A 340 5.71 -16.01 3.61
N ALA A 341 5.65 -17.14 2.91
CA ALA A 341 6.62 -17.51 1.89
C ALA A 341 5.94 -18.05 0.64
N ILE A 342 6.51 -17.72 -0.52
CA ILE A 342 6.00 -18.10 -1.84
C ILE A 342 6.98 -19.04 -2.52
N TYR A 343 6.44 -20.15 -3.00
CA TYR A 343 7.20 -21.20 -3.64
C TYR A 343 6.68 -21.45 -5.06
N SER A 344 7.61 -21.59 -6.00
CA SER A 344 7.33 -22.17 -7.32
C SER A 344 7.92 -23.58 -7.40
N GLY A 345 7.14 -24.52 -7.93
CA GLY A 345 7.49 -25.92 -8.07
C GLY A 345 7.52 -26.42 -9.52
N PRO A 346 7.76 -27.72 -9.71
CA PRO A 346 7.79 -28.37 -11.01
C PRO A 346 6.48 -28.18 -11.78
N LYS A 347 6.56 -28.14 -13.12
CA LYS A 347 5.40 -28.03 -14.02
C LYS A 347 4.49 -26.81 -13.74
N GLY A 348 5.05 -25.75 -13.15
CA GLY A 348 4.29 -24.53 -12.83
C GLY A 348 3.49 -24.60 -11.53
N ALA A 349 3.72 -25.61 -10.68
CA ALA A 349 3.10 -25.69 -9.36
C ALA A 349 3.47 -24.48 -8.50
N ALA A 350 2.56 -24.13 -7.58
CA ALA A 350 2.73 -23.04 -6.63
C ALA A 350 2.35 -23.49 -5.21
N LEU A 351 2.96 -22.85 -4.22
CA LEU A 351 2.56 -22.95 -2.81
C LEU A 351 2.83 -21.61 -2.13
N ILE A 352 1.83 -21.12 -1.42
CA ILE A 352 1.95 -20.04 -0.45
C ILE A 352 1.79 -20.64 0.94
N VAL A 353 2.72 -20.32 1.81
CA VAL A 353 2.68 -20.65 3.23
C VAL A 353 2.50 -19.36 4.00
N GLN A 354 1.40 -19.22 4.74
CA GLN A 354 1.18 -18.12 5.68
C GLN A 354 1.31 -18.69 7.10
N ASP A 355 2.09 -18.03 7.94
CA ASP A 355 2.30 -18.41 9.34
C ASP A 355 2.03 -17.18 10.20
N SER A 356 0.94 -17.21 10.97
CA SER A 356 0.47 -16.06 11.74
C SER A 356 0.33 -16.38 13.22
N LEU A 357 0.58 -15.37 14.04
CA LEU A 357 0.39 -15.33 15.48
C LEU A 357 -0.69 -14.30 15.81
N TRP A 358 -1.57 -14.70 16.72
CA TRP A 358 -2.69 -13.93 17.22
C TRP A 358 -2.48 -13.59 18.69
N ASN A 359 -3.23 -12.61 19.21
CA ASN A 359 -3.09 -12.18 20.61
C ASN A 359 -3.40 -13.33 21.56
N ASP A 360 -4.46 -14.07 21.26
CA ASP A 360 -4.93 -15.22 22.02
C ASP A 360 -5.54 -16.30 21.11
N GLU A 361 -6.14 -17.32 21.72
CA GLU A 361 -6.75 -18.43 20.98
C GLU A 361 -8.08 -18.06 20.32
N ASP A 362 -8.80 -17.07 20.85
CA ASP A 362 -10.09 -16.62 20.33
C ASP A 362 -9.86 -15.84 19.02
N ASP A 363 -8.89 -14.93 19.01
CA ASP A 363 -8.45 -14.23 17.79
C ASP A 363 -7.98 -15.21 16.71
N ALA A 364 -7.28 -16.28 17.10
CA ALA A 364 -6.87 -17.33 16.17
C ALA A 364 -8.08 -18.12 15.62
N ASP A 365 -9.13 -18.35 16.42
CA ASP A 365 -10.38 -18.98 15.97
C ASP A 365 -11.14 -18.07 14.99
N TYR A 366 -11.22 -16.76 15.27
CA TYR A 366 -11.82 -15.79 14.35
C TYR A 366 -11.10 -15.77 13.00
N TRP A 367 -9.77 -15.81 13.00
CA TRP A 367 -9.02 -15.90 11.75
C TRP A 367 -9.31 -17.18 10.97
N VAL A 368 -9.37 -18.33 11.64
CA VAL A 368 -9.71 -19.61 10.99
C VAL A 368 -11.11 -19.57 10.38
N ALA A 369 -12.10 -19.04 11.12
CA ALA A 369 -13.47 -18.89 10.64
C ALA A 369 -13.56 -17.91 9.44
N GLY A 370 -12.87 -16.77 9.50
CA GLY A 370 -12.80 -15.84 8.38
C GLY A 370 -12.17 -16.47 7.13
N TYR A 371 -11.11 -17.26 7.30
CA TYR A 371 -10.45 -17.95 6.19
C TYR A 371 -11.36 -19.05 5.59
N GLU A 372 -12.16 -19.72 6.41
CA GLU A 372 -13.18 -20.67 5.95
C GLU A 372 -14.23 -19.97 5.07
N VAL A 373 -14.83 -18.87 5.55
CA VAL A 373 -15.80 -18.07 4.78
C VAL A 373 -15.20 -17.63 3.44
N ARG A 374 -14.02 -17.02 3.49
CA ARG A 374 -13.27 -16.61 2.28
C ARG A 374 -13.07 -17.78 1.32
N THR A 375 -12.70 -18.96 1.82
CA THR A 375 -12.44 -20.15 1.00
C THR A 375 -13.72 -20.67 0.34
N GLN A 376 -14.82 -20.70 1.09
CA GLN A 376 -16.14 -21.10 0.57
C GLN A 376 -16.64 -20.12 -0.50
N GLU A 377 -16.58 -18.82 -0.25
CA GLU A 377 -17.01 -17.79 -1.22
C GLU A 377 -16.14 -17.78 -2.48
N ARG A 378 -14.84 -18.00 -2.33
CA ARG A 378 -13.91 -18.05 -3.46
C ARG A 378 -14.15 -19.22 -4.40
N PHE A 379 -14.35 -20.41 -3.85
CA PHE A 379 -14.35 -21.65 -4.62
C PHE A 379 -15.75 -22.26 -4.81
N GLY A 380 -16.76 -21.76 -4.09
CA GLY A 380 -18.14 -22.23 -4.15
C GLY A 380 -18.26 -23.74 -3.94
N GLU A 381 -19.09 -24.41 -4.75
CA GLU A 381 -19.29 -25.87 -4.71
C GLU A 381 -18.01 -26.69 -4.95
N LEU A 382 -16.94 -26.07 -5.50
CA LEU A 382 -15.66 -26.73 -5.67
C LEU A 382 -14.91 -26.88 -4.35
N ALA A 383 -15.24 -26.13 -3.30
CA ALA A 383 -14.58 -26.16 -2.00
C ALA A 383 -14.97 -27.40 -1.18
N LYS A 384 -14.53 -28.60 -1.56
CA LYS A 384 -14.86 -29.82 -0.80
C LYS A 384 -14.08 -29.86 0.51
N GLU A 385 -14.79 -29.52 1.58
CA GLU A 385 -14.28 -29.47 2.94
C GLU A 385 -14.14 -30.86 3.56
N ARG A 386 -13.11 -31.00 4.40
CA ARG A 386 -12.91 -32.15 5.29
C ARG A 386 -12.02 -31.74 6.47
N HIS A 387 -12.23 -32.39 7.61
CA HIS A 387 -11.38 -32.20 8.79
C HIS A 387 -10.49 -33.43 9.03
N GLU A 388 -9.21 -33.20 9.31
CA GLU A 388 -8.25 -34.24 9.72
C GLU A 388 -7.38 -33.75 10.87
N LYS A 389 -7.47 -34.39 12.05
CA LYS A 389 -6.58 -34.15 13.20
C LYS A 389 -6.38 -32.64 13.52
N GLY A 390 -7.48 -31.90 13.63
CA GLY A 390 -7.47 -30.45 13.92
C GLY A 390 -6.99 -29.58 12.75
N THR A 391 -7.05 -30.10 11.52
CA THR A 391 -6.77 -29.36 10.29
C THR A 391 -8.03 -29.31 9.45
N THR A 392 -8.45 -28.13 9.02
CA THR A 392 -9.54 -27.97 8.06
C THR A 392 -8.94 -27.83 6.67
N ILE A 393 -9.50 -28.58 5.71
CA ILE A 393 -8.90 -28.78 4.39
C ILE A 393 -9.97 -28.64 3.34
N TRP A 394 -9.73 -27.79 2.35
CA TRP A 394 -10.59 -27.62 1.17
C TRP A 394 -9.84 -28.04 -0.09
N ASN A 395 -10.45 -28.95 -0.85
CA ASN A 395 -9.92 -29.38 -2.15
C ASN A 395 -10.70 -28.64 -3.23
N ALA A 396 -10.09 -27.64 -3.87
CA ALA A 396 -10.76 -26.68 -4.74
C ALA A 396 -10.24 -26.76 -6.18
N ALA A 397 -10.80 -27.69 -6.96
CA ALA A 397 -10.39 -27.97 -8.34
C ALA A 397 -8.87 -28.22 -8.48
N SER A 398 -8.11 -27.25 -9.02
CA SER A 398 -6.65 -27.35 -9.18
C SER A 398 -5.86 -26.95 -7.94
N ASP A 399 -6.51 -26.39 -6.93
CA ASP A 399 -5.90 -25.85 -5.72
C ASP A 399 -6.32 -26.65 -4.48
N VAL A 400 -5.53 -26.52 -3.42
CA VAL A 400 -5.83 -27.07 -2.10
C VAL A 400 -5.50 -26.03 -1.03
N VAL A 401 -6.38 -25.90 -0.04
CA VAL A 401 -6.21 -25.03 1.13
C VAL A 401 -6.16 -25.90 2.38
N TRP A 402 -5.14 -25.73 3.21
CA TRP A 402 -5.01 -26.37 4.52
C TRP A 402 -4.86 -25.31 5.57
N VAL A 403 -5.75 -25.29 6.56
CA VAL A 403 -5.68 -24.40 7.72
C VAL A 403 -5.45 -25.24 8.95
N LYS A 404 -4.37 -24.97 9.68
CA LYS A 404 -4.06 -25.64 10.94
C LYS A 404 -3.76 -24.64 12.04
N ARG A 405 -4.49 -24.75 13.14
CA ARG A 405 -4.25 -24.00 14.37
C ARG A 405 -3.48 -24.83 15.39
N LYS A 406 -2.62 -24.17 16.18
CA LYS A 406 -1.98 -24.71 17.38
C LYS A 406 -1.88 -23.59 18.44
N GLY A 407 -2.83 -23.54 19.37
CA GLY A 407 -3.02 -22.39 20.26
C GLY A 407 -3.27 -21.12 19.45
N ARG A 408 -2.62 -20.01 19.81
CA ARG A 408 -2.70 -18.73 19.09
C ARG A 408 -1.96 -18.65 17.74
N ARG A 409 -1.41 -19.77 17.24
CA ARG A 409 -0.68 -19.81 15.95
C ARG A 409 -1.53 -20.48 14.89
N VAL A 410 -1.62 -19.88 13.70
CA VAL A 410 -2.33 -20.44 12.55
C VAL A 410 -1.36 -20.55 11.37
N VAL A 411 -1.33 -21.72 10.74
CA VAL A 411 -0.60 -21.94 9.48
C VAL A 411 -1.60 -22.24 8.39
N VAL A 412 -1.52 -21.48 7.30
CA VAL A 412 -2.30 -21.71 6.09
C VAL A 412 -1.39 -22.12 4.94
N LEU A 413 -1.72 -23.22 4.28
CA LEU A 413 -1.08 -23.67 3.05
C LEU A 413 -2.08 -23.54 1.92
N GLU A 414 -1.74 -22.77 0.88
CA GLU A 414 -2.58 -22.62 -0.29
C GLU A 414 -1.74 -22.81 -1.56
N GLY A 415 -2.09 -23.79 -2.39
CA GLY A 415 -1.27 -24.12 -3.55
C GLY A 415 -1.84 -25.21 -4.43
N THR A 416 -1.06 -25.61 -5.43
CA THR A 416 -1.47 -26.58 -6.45
C THR A 416 -1.73 -27.96 -5.83
N ALA A 417 -2.95 -28.47 -6.01
CA ALA A 417 -3.36 -29.77 -5.49
C ALA A 417 -2.45 -30.91 -6.02
N GLY A 418 -2.01 -31.79 -5.11
CA GLY A 418 -1.17 -32.94 -5.43
C GLY A 418 0.30 -32.62 -5.74
N ALA A 419 0.73 -31.35 -5.73
CA ALA A 419 2.10 -30.97 -6.04
C ALA A 419 3.07 -31.06 -4.86
N PHE A 420 2.57 -31.04 -3.62
CA PHE A 420 3.35 -31.03 -2.39
C PHE A 420 2.70 -31.90 -1.29
N ASP A 421 3.51 -32.38 -0.34
CA ASP A 421 3.03 -33.11 0.84
C ASP A 421 2.72 -32.13 1.98
N ALA A 422 1.47 -31.66 2.04
CA ALA A 422 1.00 -30.70 3.05
C ALA A 422 1.22 -31.20 4.50
N LYS A 423 1.14 -32.51 4.74
CA LYS A 423 1.35 -33.08 6.08
C LYS A 423 2.82 -32.94 6.51
N ARG A 424 3.77 -33.17 5.59
CA ARG A 424 5.21 -32.91 5.86
C ARG A 424 5.50 -31.44 6.07
N VAL A 425 4.87 -30.55 5.30
CA VAL A 425 5.01 -29.10 5.45
C VAL A 425 4.52 -28.66 6.83
N LEU A 426 3.29 -29.02 7.21
CA LEU A 426 2.75 -28.69 8.55
C LEU A 426 3.57 -29.29 9.69
N LYS A 427 4.08 -30.52 9.53
CA LYS A 427 4.98 -31.13 10.53
C LYS A 427 6.30 -30.36 10.67
N ALA A 428 6.84 -29.82 9.59
CA ALA A 428 8.08 -29.04 9.65
C ALA A 428 7.89 -27.69 10.37
N LEU A 429 6.70 -27.09 10.28
CA LEU A 429 6.41 -25.77 10.86
C LEU A 429 5.89 -25.83 12.30
N LEU A 430 5.10 -26.87 12.63
CA LEU A 430 4.36 -26.98 13.89
C LEU A 430 4.76 -28.18 14.76
N GLY A 431 5.59 -29.08 14.23
CA GLY A 431 5.96 -30.35 14.85
C GLY A 431 7.14 -30.28 15.80
#